data_AF-A0A662CFQ9-F1
#
_entry.id   AF-A0A662CFQ9-F1
#
_cell.length_a   1.000
_cell.length_b   1.000
_cell.length_c   1.000
_cell.angle_alpha   90.00
_cell.angle_beta   90.00
_cell.angle_gamma   90.00
#
_symmetry.space_group_name_H-M   'P 1'
#
loop_
_entity.id
_entity.type
_entity.pdbx_description
1 polymer ?
#
loop_
_entity_poly.entity_id
_entity_poly.type
_entity_poly.pdbx_seq_one_letter_code
_entity_poly.pdbx_strand_id
1 'polypeptide(L)' 'LIEGMARSLEPHRLTYYLQELAAAFHSYYNHHRVLVEDGALREARMALVKGIQVVIREGLRLLGVDAPHSM' A
#
# COMPACT_ATOMS: atom_id res chain seq x y z
N LEU A 1 -6.76 -1.21 12.89
CA LEU A 1 -5.50 -2.01 12.90
C LEU A 1 -4.49 -1.46 13.89
N ILE A 2 -3.91 -0.28 13.64
CA ILE A 2 -2.82 0.32 14.43
C ILE A 2 -3.16 0.45 15.93
N GLU A 3 -4.30 1.04 16.27
CA GLU A 3 -4.72 1.15 17.68
C GLU A 3 -4.85 -0.23 18.35
N GLY A 4 -5.46 -1.19 17.65
CA GLY A 4 -5.67 -2.54 18.16
C GLY A 4 -4.36 -3.25 18.48
N MET A 5 -3.41 -3.26 17.55
CA MET A 5 -2.10 -3.89 17.76
C MET A 5 -1.26 -3.18 18.82
N ALA A 6 -1.41 -1.85 18.99
CA ALA A 6 -0.72 -1.10 20.02
C ALA A 6 -1.24 -1.46 21.42
N ARG A 7 -2.56 -1.64 21.56
CA ARG A 7 -3.19 -2.07 22.83
C ARG A 7 -2.87 -3.52 23.19
N SER A 8 -2.79 -4.41 22.20
CA SER A 8 -2.51 -5.84 22.42
C SER A 8 -1.02 -6.22 22.37
N LEU A 9 -0.13 -5.27 22.03
CA LEU A 9 1.31 -5.50 21.82
C LEU A 9 1.60 -6.54 20.73
N GLU A 10 0.86 -6.48 19.62
CA GLU A 10 0.94 -7.41 18.50
C GLU A 10 1.42 -6.75 17.19
N PRO A 11 2.65 -6.21 17.12
CA PRO A 11 3.12 -5.44 15.95
C PRO A 11 3.17 -6.26 14.64
N HIS A 12 3.26 -7.59 14.73
CA HIS A 12 3.23 -8.51 13.58
C HIS A 12 1.95 -8.39 12.74
N ARG A 13 0.86 -7.83 13.31
CA ARG A 13 -0.38 -7.59 12.55
C ARG A 13 -0.18 -6.57 11.44
N LEU A 14 0.74 -5.61 11.63
CA LEU A 14 1.09 -4.66 10.58
C LEU A 14 1.86 -5.34 9.44
N THR A 15 2.79 -6.25 9.74
CA THR A 15 3.52 -6.97 8.70
C THR A 15 2.59 -7.81 7.84
N TYR A 16 1.65 -8.56 8.46
CA TYR A 16 0.65 -9.32 7.71
C TYR A 16 -0.23 -8.43 6.83
N TYR A 17 -0.72 -7.33 7.38
CA TYR A 17 -1.51 -6.37 6.62
C TYR A 17 -0.73 -5.81 5.41
N LEU A 18 0.53 -5.42 5.59
CA LEU A 18 1.35 -4.89 4.51
C LEU A 18 1.65 -5.94 3.44
N GLN A 19 1.87 -7.21 3.82
CA GLN A 19 2.03 -8.30 2.87
C GLN A 19 0.76 -8.54 2.06
N GLU A 20 -0.41 -8.58 2.70
CA GLU A 20 -1.70 -8.74 2.04
C GLU A 20 -2.01 -7.56 1.11
N LEU A 21 -1.75 -6.32 1.56
CA LEU A 21 -1.93 -5.12 0.75
C LEU A 21 -1.02 -5.13 -0.47
N ALA A 22 0.25 -5.51 -0.31
CA ALA A 22 1.20 -5.61 -1.42
C ALA A 22 0.76 -6.69 -2.44
N ALA A 23 0.29 -7.85 -1.98
CA ALA A 23 -0.21 -8.92 -2.84
C ALA A 23 -1.46 -8.48 -3.63
N ALA A 24 -2.42 -7.83 -2.95
CA ALA A 24 -3.61 -7.28 -3.58
C ALA A 24 -3.26 -6.20 -4.61
N PHE A 25 -2.33 -5.29 -4.28
CA PHE A 25 -1.85 -4.27 -5.19
C PHE A 25 -1.13 -4.88 -6.41
N HIS A 26 -0.31 -5.90 -6.22
CA HIS A 26 0.38 -6.60 -7.31
C HIS A 26 -0.62 -7.22 -8.29
N SER A 27 -1.64 -7.92 -7.78
CA SER A 27 -2.72 -8.46 -8.63
C SER A 27 -3.47 -7.34 -9.36
N TYR A 28 -3.85 -6.27 -8.65
CA TYR A 28 -4.52 -5.12 -9.25
C TYR A 28 -3.69 -4.51 -10.39
N TYR A 29 -2.39 -4.28 -10.18
CA TYR A 29 -1.48 -3.66 -11.15
C TYR A 29 -1.32 -4.52 -12.41
N ASN A 30 -1.25 -5.84 -12.27
CA ASN A 30 -1.17 -6.77 -13.40
C ASN A 30 -2.46 -6.77 -14.24
N HIS A 31 -3.62 -6.60 -13.61
CA HIS A 31 -4.91 -6.66 -14.29
C HIS A 31 -5.37 -5.30 -14.83
N HIS A 32 -4.89 -4.18 -14.26
CA HIS A 32 -5.38 -2.84 -14.58
C HIS A 32 -4.25 -1.90 -14.98
N ARG A 33 -4.21 -1.53 -16.26
CA ARG A 33 -3.30 -0.49 -16.75
C ARG A 33 -3.70 0.86 -16.16
N VAL A 34 -2.77 1.51 -15.44
CA VAL A 34 -3.03 2.82 -14.80
C VAL A 34 -3.03 3.95 -15.82
N LEU A 35 -2.05 3.95 -16.73
CA LEU A 35 -1.90 4.96 -17.77
C LEU A 35 -2.75 4.58 -18.99
N VAL A 36 -3.98 5.08 -19.02
CA VAL A 36 -4.97 4.89 -20.09
C VAL A 36 -5.36 6.24 -20.71
N GLU A 37 -6.02 6.20 -21.87
CA GLU A 37 -6.45 7.41 -22.59
C GLU A 37 -7.60 8.14 -21.90
N ASP A 38 -8.53 7.40 -21.29
CA ASP A 38 -9.61 7.96 -20.48
C ASP A 38 -9.02 8.70 -19.26
N GLY A 39 -9.11 10.03 -19.31
CA GLY A 39 -8.53 10.92 -18.30
C GLY A 39 -9.12 10.70 -16.90
N ALA A 40 -10.44 10.55 -16.80
CA ALA A 40 -11.11 10.38 -15.50
C ALA A 40 -10.73 9.03 -14.87
N LEU A 41 -10.71 7.96 -15.69
CA LEU A 41 -10.28 6.64 -15.21
C LEU A 41 -8.80 6.64 -14.82
N ARG A 42 -7.93 7.26 -15.62
CA ARG A 42 -6.51 7.40 -15.31
C ARG A 42 -6.30 8.11 -13.98
N GLU A 43 -6.96 9.25 -13.76
CA GLU A 43 -6.84 10.02 -12.52
C GLU A 43 -7.31 9.24 -11.30
N ALA A 44 -8.46 8.56 -11.41
CA ALA A 44 -8.97 7.70 -10.34
C ALA A 44 -7.97 6.58 -9.99
N ARG A 45 -7.39 5.92 -11.00
CA ARG A 45 -6.39 4.87 -10.78
C ARG A 45 -5.09 5.44 -10.19
N MET A 46 -4.62 6.59 -10.66
CA MET A 46 -3.43 7.24 -10.09
C MET A 46 -3.64 7.61 -8.61
N ALA A 47 -4.81 8.15 -8.26
CA ALA A 47 -5.15 8.46 -6.87
C ALA A 47 -5.12 7.21 -5.98
N LEU A 48 -5.68 6.09 -6.48
CA LEU A 48 -5.63 4.81 -5.77
C LEU A 48 -4.18 4.34 -5.55
N VAL A 49 -3.36 4.31 -6.60
CA VAL A 49 -1.94 3.90 -6.49
C VAL A 49 -1.20 4.81 -5.52
N LYS A 50 -1.46 6.11 -5.55
CA LYS A 50 -0.83 7.07 -4.63
C LYS A 50 -1.24 6.81 -3.18
N GLY A 51 -2.51 6.54 -2.92
CA GLY A 51 -3.01 6.19 -1.59
C GLY A 51 -2.33 4.94 -1.04
N ILE A 52 -2.23 3.88 -1.86
CA ILE A 52 -1.54 2.63 -1.51
C ILE A 52 -0.06 2.89 -1.21
N GLN A 53 0.62 3.71 -2.03
CA GLN A 53 2.02 4.09 -1.80
C GLN A 53 2.22 4.75 -0.43
N VAL A 54 1.30 5.65 -0.02
CA VAL A 54 1.37 6.32 1.28
C VAL A 54 1.19 5.31 2.42
N VAL A 55 0.20 4.41 2.31
CA VAL A 55 -0.05 3.39 3.34
C VAL A 55 1.15 2.46 3.52
N ILE A 56 1.73 1.97 2.41
CA ILE A 56 2.91 1.10 2.47
C ILE A 56 4.09 1.84 3.10
N ARG A 57 4.36 3.09 2.67
CA ARG A 57 5.46 3.90 3.22
C ARG A 57 5.31 4.13 4.72
N GLU A 58 4.13 4.54 5.18
CA GLU A 58 3.91 4.78 6.61
C GLU A 58 3.95 3.49 7.42
N GLY A 59 3.45 2.38 6.86
CA GLY A 59 3.56 1.06 7.48
C GLY A 59 5.01 0.61 7.65
N LEU A 60 5.83 0.71 6.60
CA LEU A 60 7.26 0.39 6.67
C LEU A 60 8.00 1.31 7.64
N ARG A 61 7.67 2.61 7.65
CA ARG A 61 8.23 3.58 8.62
C ARG A 61 7.93 3.17 10.06
N LEU A 62 6.72 2.72 10.37
CA LEU A 62 6.35 2.22 11.70
C LEU A 62 7.11 0.94 12.09
N LEU A 63 7.52 0.14 11.10
CA LEU A 63 8.36 -1.05 11.31
C LEU A 63 9.86 -0.74 11.39
N GLY A 64 10.27 0.52 11.16
CA GLY A 64 11.68 0.91 11.12
C GLY A 64 12.40 0.43 9.85
N VAL A 65 11.66 0.24 8.76
CA VAL A 65 12.18 -0.22 7.46
C VAL A 65 12.08 0.90 6.43
N ASP A 66 13.11 1.05 5.61
CA ASP A 66 13.12 2.03 4.52
C ASP A 66 12.17 1.64 3.38
N ALA A 67 11.55 2.65 2.77
CA ALA A 67 10.69 2.51 1.59
C ALA A 67 11.36 3.18 0.39
N PRO A 68 12.18 2.46 -0.39
CA PRO A 68 12.96 3.06 -1.47
C PRO A 68 12.06 3.59 -2.60
N HIS A 69 12.49 4.69 -3.24
CA HIS A 69 11.77 5.29 -4.36
C HIS A 69 11.90 4.50 -5.67
N SER A 70 12.98 3.73 -5.80
CA SER A 70 13.21 2.74 -6.84
C SER A 70 13.87 1.54 -6.19
N MET A 71 13.46 0.33 -6.57
CA MET A 71 14.22 -0.89 -6.29
C MET A 71 15.29 -1.11 -7.36
#